data_AF-A0A7L0HSS6-F1
#
_entry.id   AF-A0A7L0HSS6-F1
#
_cell.length_a   1.000
_cell.length_b   1.000
_cell.length_c   1.000
_cell.angle_alpha   90.00
_cell.angle_beta   90.00
_cell.angle_gamma   90.00
#
_symmetry.space_group_name_H-M   'P 1'
#
loop_
_entity.id
_entity.type
_entity.pdbx_description
1 polymer ?
#
loop_
_entity_poly.entity_id
_entity_poly.type
_entity_poly.pdbx_seq_one_letter_code
_entity_poly.pdbx_strand_id
1 'polypeptide(L)'
;RQQFSFPSIFIYGHTSSGKTYVMQTLLKTLQLPHVFVNCVEYFTSRLLLEEILIQLQSGSSETERTSHVPCDNFNDFVRLFKQAVANQELQDQTLYIVLDRAEQLREMEANVLPAFLRLQELTDRNVTVVLLSEIVWELFRPSTGCFEPFTLYFPDYSIGHLQKILSQNHPPEYSADFYAAYINILLGVFYMVCRDLKELQHLAALNFSKYCEPVVRGEANERDTRKLWKNIEPHLKKAMQTVYLREIS
;
A
#
# COMPACT_ATOMS: atom_id res chain seq x y z
N ARG A 1 31.34 -8.48 8.09
CA ARG A 1 30.14 -7.63 8.12
C ARG A 1 28.97 -8.52 7.78
N GLN A 2 28.12 -8.88 8.74
CA GLN A 2 26.94 -9.69 8.46
C GLN A 2 25.91 -8.77 7.81
N GLN A 3 25.83 -8.81 6.48
CA GLN A 3 24.84 -8.09 5.71
C GLN A 3 23.62 -9.02 5.64
N PHE A 4 22.56 -8.66 6.36
CA PHE A 4 21.42 -9.57 6.56
C PHE A 4 20.40 -9.53 5.41
N SER A 5 20.45 -8.51 4.54
CA SER A 5 19.43 -8.27 3.50
C SER A 5 20.02 -7.58 2.25
N PHE A 6 19.26 -7.59 1.16
CA PHE A 6 19.57 -6.84 -0.07
C PHE A 6 19.59 -5.32 0.19
N PRO A 7 20.45 -4.56 -0.53
CA PRO A 7 20.49 -3.10 -0.41
C PRO A 7 19.18 -2.44 -0.83
N SER A 8 18.59 -2.94 -1.91
CA SER A 8 17.35 -2.42 -2.47
C SER A 8 16.45 -3.53 -3.00
N ILE A 9 15.16 -3.39 -2.73
CA ILE A 9 14.09 -4.29 -3.17
C ILE A 9 13.05 -3.44 -3.90
N PHE A 10 12.65 -3.87 -5.09
CA PHE A 10 11.65 -3.19 -5.91
C PHE A 10 10.42 -4.06 -6.04
N ILE A 11 9.30 -3.64 -5.45
CA ILE A 11 8.04 -4.36 -5.46
C ILE A 11 7.07 -3.66 -6.42
N TYR A 12 6.58 -4.38 -7.41
CA TYR A 12 5.65 -3.83 -8.41
C TYR A 12 4.37 -4.64 -8.55
N GLY A 13 3.28 -3.96 -8.90
CA GLY A 13 1.96 -4.55 -9.14
C GLY A 13 0.87 -3.48 -9.12
N HIS A 14 -0.37 -3.79 -9.52
CA HIS A 14 -1.44 -2.78 -9.63
C HIS A 14 -1.85 -2.11 -8.30
N THR A 15 -2.55 -0.98 -8.36
CA THR A 15 -3.03 -0.16 -7.21
C THR A 15 -3.57 -0.98 -6.04
N SER A 16 -4.36 -2.01 -6.35
CA SER A 16 -5.19 -2.77 -5.41
C SER A 16 -4.62 -4.13 -5.05
N SER A 17 -3.37 -4.45 -5.40
CA SER A 17 -2.73 -5.72 -5.05
C SER A 17 -2.31 -5.83 -3.58
N GLY A 18 -2.43 -4.74 -2.79
CA GLY A 18 -2.19 -4.77 -1.33
C GLY A 18 -0.72 -4.69 -0.92
N LYS A 19 0.19 -4.30 -1.83
CA LYS A 19 1.63 -4.11 -1.57
C LYS A 19 1.91 -3.34 -0.27
N THR A 20 1.39 -2.12 -0.20
CA THR A 20 1.50 -1.22 0.96
C THR A 20 0.99 -1.86 2.24
N TYR A 21 -0.18 -2.50 2.19
CA TYR A 21 -0.80 -3.15 3.35
C TYR A 21 0.03 -4.33 3.87
N VAL A 22 0.50 -5.20 2.98
CA VAL A 22 1.35 -6.34 3.35
C VAL A 22 2.67 -5.87 3.94
N MET A 23 3.32 -4.88 3.31
CA MET A 23 4.60 -4.35 3.79
C MET A 23 4.46 -3.69 5.16
N GLN A 24 3.45 -2.83 5.35
CA GLN A 24 3.20 -2.18 6.64
C GLN A 24 2.86 -3.19 7.73
N THR A 25 2.01 -4.18 7.43
CA THR A 25 1.64 -5.22 8.39
C THR A 25 2.87 -6.03 8.78
N LEU A 26 3.68 -6.47 7.81
CA LEU A 26 4.89 -7.26 8.06
C LEU A 26 5.88 -6.53 8.96
N LEU A 27 6.18 -5.27 8.63
CA LEU A 27 7.13 -4.45 9.40
C LEU A 27 6.63 -4.17 10.83
N LYS A 28 5.32 -3.90 10.99
CA LYS A 28 4.71 -3.70 12.31
C LYS A 28 4.65 -4.97 13.14
N THR A 29 4.26 -6.10 12.54
CA THR A 29 4.14 -7.39 13.25
C THR A 29 5.50 -7.91 13.70
N LEU A 30 6.54 -7.76 12.88
CA LEU A 30 7.90 -8.16 13.23
C LEU A 30 8.64 -7.11 14.07
N GLN A 31 8.02 -5.96 14.35
CA GLN A 31 8.60 -4.83 15.11
C GLN A 31 9.97 -4.40 14.57
N LEU A 32 10.14 -4.41 13.25
CA LEU A 32 11.40 -4.01 12.62
C LEU A 32 11.49 -2.48 12.57
N PRO A 33 12.68 -1.88 12.79
CA PRO A 33 12.86 -0.45 12.65
C PRO A 33 12.64 -0.07 11.19
N HIS A 34 11.65 0.79 10.95
CA HIS A 34 11.29 1.18 9.60
C HIS A 34 10.79 2.62 9.52
N VAL A 35 10.95 3.18 8.33
CA VAL A 35 10.46 4.48 7.90
C VAL A 35 9.52 4.25 6.73
N PHE A 36 8.37 4.93 6.73
CA PHE A 36 7.38 4.77 5.68
C PHE A 36 7.04 6.16 5.10
N VAL A 37 7.35 6.37 3.82
CA VAL A 37 7.16 7.66 3.16
C VAL A 37 6.44 7.50 1.84
N ASN A 38 5.46 8.36 1.58
CA ASN A 38 4.73 8.42 0.33
C ASN A 38 5.36 9.46 -0.60
N CYS A 39 5.95 9.03 -1.73
CA CYS A 39 6.64 9.93 -2.64
C CYS A 39 5.73 10.95 -3.34
N VAL A 40 4.41 10.76 -3.33
CA VAL A 40 3.46 11.74 -3.88
C VAL A 40 3.29 12.96 -2.97
N GLU A 41 3.38 12.77 -1.65
CA GLU A 41 3.25 13.88 -0.68
C GLU A 41 4.47 14.79 -0.71
N TYR A 42 5.66 14.19 -0.88
CA TYR A 42 6.95 14.88 -0.87
C TYR A 42 7.52 14.97 -2.28
N PHE A 43 6.98 15.90 -3.08
CA PHE A 43 7.31 16.07 -4.51
C PHE A 43 8.72 16.64 -4.79
N THR A 44 9.49 17.04 -3.77
CA THR A 44 10.89 17.48 -3.93
C THR A 44 11.83 16.56 -3.17
N SER A 45 13.05 16.40 -3.71
CA SER A 45 14.15 15.65 -3.10
C SER A 45 14.39 16.09 -1.65
N ARG A 46 14.46 17.40 -1.40
CA ARG A 46 14.64 17.98 -0.07
C ARG A 46 13.57 17.52 0.92
N LEU A 47 12.30 17.69 0.58
CA LEU A 47 11.19 17.34 1.47
C LEU A 47 11.17 15.84 1.79
N LEU A 48 11.45 15.00 0.79
CA LEU A 48 11.55 13.55 0.97
C LEU A 48 12.67 13.17 1.95
N LEU A 49 13.85 13.78 1.80
CA LEU A 49 15.00 13.50 2.67
C LEU A 49 14.79 14.02 4.10
N GLU A 50 14.20 15.21 4.25
CA GLU A 50 13.85 15.78 5.54
C GLU A 50 12.85 14.89 6.29
N GLU A 51 11.80 14.40 5.63
CA GLU A 51 10.82 13.50 6.24
C GLU A 51 11.45 12.20 6.74
N ILE A 52 12.31 11.57 5.94
CA ILE A 52 12.99 10.34 6.34
C ILE A 52 13.82 10.58 7.60
N LEU A 53 14.55 11.69 7.68
CA LEU A 53 15.35 12.04 8.86
C LEU A 53 14.46 12.34 10.08
N ILE A 54 13.34 13.03 9.90
CA ILE A 54 12.38 13.34 10.98
C ILE A 54 11.81 12.04 11.56
N GLN A 55 11.35 11.11 10.72
CA GLN A 55 10.81 9.83 11.20
C GLN A 55 11.87 9.02 11.96
N LEU A 56 13.11 9.00 11.47
CA LEU A 56 14.21 8.36 12.18
C LEU A 56 14.45 9.00 13.54
N GLN A 57 14.54 10.32 13.64
CA GLN A 57 14.79 11.01 14.91
C GLN A 57 13.61 10.87 15.88
N SER A 58 12.37 10.81 15.39
CA SER A 58 11.17 10.70 16.22
C SER A 58 11.08 9.38 17.00
N GLY A 59 11.78 8.33 16.56
CA GLY A 59 11.88 7.07 17.31
C GLY A 59 12.79 7.15 18.55
N SER A 60 13.47 8.27 18.79
CA SER A 60 14.50 8.38 19.83
C SER A 60 14.09 9.09 21.12
N SER A 61 13.12 10.02 21.12
CA SER A 61 12.62 10.70 22.33
C SER A 61 11.40 11.58 22.01
N GLU A 62 10.36 11.56 22.85
CA GLU A 62 9.15 12.41 22.69
C GLU A 62 9.39 13.92 22.85
N THR A 63 10.60 14.36 23.23
CA THR A 63 10.83 15.70 23.76
C THR A 63 11.27 16.78 22.77
N GLU A 64 11.58 16.49 21.51
CA GLU A 64 11.97 17.55 20.55
C GLU A 64 11.38 17.31 19.15
N ARG A 65 10.09 17.57 18.97
CA ARG A 65 9.46 17.73 17.64
C ARG A 65 9.90 19.01 16.90
N THR A 66 11.06 19.56 17.24
CA THR A 66 11.42 20.94 16.89
C THR A 66 12.91 21.08 16.59
N SER A 67 13.38 20.44 15.53
CA SER A 67 14.48 21.00 14.77
C SER A 67 14.27 20.63 13.32
N HIS A 68 13.82 21.60 12.53
CA HIS A 68 13.92 21.55 11.08
C HIS A 68 15.38 21.22 10.77
N VAL A 69 15.67 19.99 10.37
CA VAL A 69 17.04 19.61 10.01
C VAL A 69 17.21 20.09 8.57
N PRO A 70 17.98 21.15 8.30
CA PRO A 70 18.17 21.60 6.93
C PRO A 70 18.95 20.51 6.18
N CYS A 71 18.26 19.82 5.27
CA CYS A 71 18.84 18.82 4.42
C CYS A 71 18.78 19.29 2.97
N ASP A 72 19.71 20.15 2.58
CA ASP A 72 19.71 20.76 1.26
C ASP A 72 20.25 19.81 0.16
N ASN A 73 21.02 18.78 0.54
CA ASN A 73 21.67 17.85 -0.37
C ASN A 73 21.63 16.40 0.17
N PHE A 74 21.66 15.43 -0.75
CA PHE A 74 21.82 14.01 -0.44
C PHE A 74 23.11 13.70 0.37
N ASN A 75 24.21 14.45 0.20
CA ASN A 75 25.41 14.24 1.03
C ASN A 75 25.17 14.64 2.49
N ASP A 76 24.47 15.76 2.72
CA ASP A 76 24.06 16.17 4.06
C ASP A 76 23.11 15.14 4.66
N PHE A 77 22.18 14.61 3.86
CA PHE A 77 21.33 13.48 4.25
C PHE A 77 22.16 12.28 4.71
N VAL A 78 23.15 11.82 3.93
CA VAL A 78 23.99 10.66 4.29
C VAL A 78 24.74 10.91 5.60
N ARG A 79 25.28 12.12 5.82
CA ARG A 79 25.97 12.48 7.07
C ARG A 79 25.01 12.44 8.27
N LEU A 80 23.85 13.09 8.15
CA LEU A 80 22.84 13.18 9.20
C LEU A 80 22.21 11.81 9.50
N PHE A 81 21.97 11.02 8.47
CA PHE A 81 21.47 9.65 8.57
C PHE A 81 22.44 8.76 9.34
N LYS A 82 23.75 8.84 9.06
CA LYS A 82 24.78 8.11 9.82
C LYS A 82 24.77 8.47 11.31
N GLN A 83 24.55 9.75 11.63
CA GLN A 83 24.46 10.23 13.01
C GLN A 83 23.19 9.73 13.69
N ALA A 84 22.03 9.82 13.02
CA ALA A 84 20.75 9.33 13.55
C ALA A 84 20.79 7.83 13.86
N VAL A 85 21.30 7.01 12.92
CA VAL A 85 21.44 5.56 13.12
C VAL A 85 22.42 5.22 14.24
N ALA A 86 23.50 5.99 14.40
CA ALA A 86 24.46 5.76 15.48
C ALA A 86 23.85 6.05 16.86
N ASN A 87 23.00 7.07 16.97
CA ASN A 87 22.36 7.47 18.22
C ASN A 87 21.28 6.49 18.71
N GLN A 88 20.67 5.72 17.80
CA GLN A 88 19.57 4.81 18.12
C GLN A 88 20.02 3.38 18.47
N GLU A 89 21.33 3.13 18.62
CA GLU A 89 21.90 1.79 18.82
C GLU A 89 21.46 0.74 17.76
N LEU A 90 20.97 1.19 16.60
CA LEU A 90 20.54 0.35 15.47
C LEU A 90 21.72 -0.27 14.71
N GLN A 91 22.91 -0.35 15.32
CA GLN A 91 24.13 -0.77 14.64
C GLN A 91 24.09 -2.25 14.21
N ASP A 92 23.37 -3.08 14.97
CA ASP A 92 23.23 -4.51 14.71
C ASP A 92 21.90 -4.90 14.03
N GLN A 93 21.01 -3.93 13.78
CA GLN A 93 19.71 -4.17 13.14
C GLN A 93 19.67 -3.68 11.69
N THR A 94 18.74 -4.22 10.91
CA THR A 94 18.48 -3.76 9.55
C THR A 94 17.39 -2.69 9.58
N LEU A 95 17.71 -1.48 9.13
CA LEU A 95 16.73 -0.39 9.01
C LEU A 95 16.06 -0.44 7.64
N TYR A 96 14.72 -0.46 7.62
CA TYR A 96 13.94 -0.49 6.39
C TYR A 96 13.41 0.90 6.02
N ILE A 97 13.68 1.36 4.81
CA ILE A 97 13.10 2.60 4.28
C ILE A 97 12.13 2.21 3.18
N VAL A 98 10.83 2.38 3.41
CA VAL A 98 9.79 2.07 2.43
C VAL A 98 9.35 3.35 1.74
N LEU A 99 9.55 3.40 0.44
CA LEU A 99 9.13 4.50 -0.44
C LEU A 99 7.92 4.02 -1.24
N ASP A 100 6.73 4.49 -0.85
CA ASP A 100 5.48 4.21 -1.54
C ASP A 100 5.31 5.13 -2.75
N ARG A 101 4.69 4.61 -3.82
CA ARG A 101 4.54 5.30 -5.12
C ARG A 101 5.85 5.85 -5.67
N ALA A 102 6.87 4.98 -5.69
CA ALA A 102 8.22 5.31 -6.10
C ALA A 102 8.31 5.83 -7.55
N GLU A 103 7.28 5.67 -8.38
CA GLU A 103 7.21 6.25 -9.73
C GLU A 103 7.51 7.75 -9.78
N GLN A 104 7.19 8.48 -8.71
CA GLN A 104 7.46 9.91 -8.55
C GLN A 104 8.96 10.24 -8.43
N LEU A 105 9.79 9.29 -7.95
CA LEU A 105 11.23 9.49 -7.84
C LEU A 105 11.91 9.70 -9.19
N ARG A 106 11.26 9.30 -10.29
CA ARG A 106 11.76 9.49 -11.66
C ARG A 106 11.58 10.93 -12.16
N GLU A 107 10.63 11.67 -11.58
CA GLU A 107 10.37 13.07 -11.92
C GLU A 107 11.22 14.03 -11.08
N MET A 108 11.84 13.52 -10.01
CA MET A 108 12.80 14.26 -9.19
C MET A 108 14.18 14.35 -9.88
N GLU A 109 15.19 14.81 -9.15
CA GLU A 109 16.57 14.87 -9.63
C GLU A 109 17.13 13.49 -9.99
N ALA A 110 17.87 13.41 -11.10
CA ALA A 110 18.35 12.15 -11.68
C ALA A 110 19.31 11.34 -10.77
N ASN A 111 19.92 11.97 -9.77
CA ASN A 111 20.80 11.36 -8.78
C ASN A 111 20.05 10.68 -7.62
N VAL A 112 18.80 11.05 -7.34
CA VAL A 112 18.05 10.61 -6.15
C VAL A 112 17.82 9.11 -6.17
N LEU A 113 17.27 8.58 -7.26
CA LEU A 113 16.99 7.14 -7.39
C LEU A 113 18.29 6.29 -7.29
N PRO A 114 19.35 6.55 -8.09
CA PRO A 114 20.63 5.83 -7.93
C PRO A 114 21.21 5.91 -6.52
N ALA A 115 21.06 7.06 -5.86
CA ALA A 115 21.59 7.26 -4.52
C ALA A 115 20.81 6.44 -3.46
N PHE A 116 19.49 6.32 -3.59
CA PHE A 116 18.69 5.44 -2.74
C PHE A 116 19.00 3.95 -2.96
N LEU A 117 19.19 3.52 -4.22
CA LEU A 117 19.53 2.11 -4.52
C LEU A 117 20.86 1.67 -3.91
N ARG A 118 21.81 2.61 -3.79
CA ARG A 118 23.15 2.41 -3.20
C ARG A 118 23.27 3.00 -1.80
N LEU A 119 22.16 3.33 -1.14
CA LEU A 119 22.19 4.01 0.16
C LEU A 119 22.97 3.21 1.20
N GLN A 120 22.89 1.88 1.16
CA GLN A 120 23.65 0.98 2.02
C GLN A 120 25.17 1.18 1.87
N GLU A 121 25.67 1.33 0.65
CA GLU A 121 27.09 1.56 0.36
C GLU A 121 27.53 2.97 0.75
N LEU A 122 26.69 3.98 0.47
CA LEU A 122 26.98 5.38 0.80
C LEU A 122 27.01 5.61 2.32
N THR A 123 26.10 4.94 3.03
CA THR A 123 26.01 5.07 4.48
C THR A 123 26.96 4.14 5.23
N ASP A 124 27.43 3.06 4.61
CA ASP A 124 28.14 1.95 5.27
C ASP A 124 27.37 1.41 6.50
N ARG A 125 26.03 1.47 6.43
CA ARG A 125 25.09 1.01 7.47
C ARG A 125 24.17 -0.06 6.90
N ASN A 126 23.61 -0.89 7.77
CA ASN A 126 22.71 -1.96 7.36
C ASN A 126 21.29 -1.41 7.09
N VAL A 127 21.11 -0.87 5.88
CA VAL A 127 19.86 -0.28 5.41
C VAL A 127 19.35 -1.06 4.20
N THR A 128 18.04 -1.32 4.18
CA THR A 128 17.34 -1.84 3.00
C THR A 128 16.31 -0.83 2.55
N VAL A 129 16.41 -0.40 1.29
CA VAL A 129 15.42 0.48 0.65
C VAL A 129 14.40 -0.38 -0.10
N VAL A 130 13.11 -0.22 0.22
CA VAL A 130 12.01 -0.92 -0.44
C VAL A 130 11.22 0.10 -1.26
N LEU A 131 11.22 -0.07 -2.57
CA LEU A 131 10.50 0.76 -3.53
C LEU A 131 9.19 0.07 -3.88
N LEU A 132 8.05 0.70 -3.63
CA LEU A 132 6.74 0.21 -4.07
C LEU A 132 6.28 1.03 -5.27
N SER A 133 5.92 0.37 -6.37
CA SER A 133 5.38 1.06 -7.55
C SER A 133 4.32 0.24 -8.27
N GLU A 134 3.58 0.89 -9.15
CA GLU A 134 2.70 0.22 -10.13
C GLU A 134 3.40 -0.06 -11.45
N ILE A 135 4.53 0.60 -11.68
CA ILE A 135 5.26 0.57 -12.93
C ILE A 135 6.38 -0.46 -12.83
N VAL A 136 6.66 -1.13 -13.96
CA VAL A 136 7.75 -2.12 -14.04
C VAL A 136 9.12 -1.45 -13.96
N TRP A 137 10.11 -2.18 -13.44
CA TRP A 137 11.46 -1.66 -13.16
C TRP A 137 12.18 -1.14 -14.40
N GLU A 138 11.91 -1.71 -15.59
CA GLU A 138 12.55 -1.30 -16.84
C GLU A 138 12.33 0.18 -17.16
N LEU A 139 11.22 0.76 -16.69
CA LEU A 139 10.88 2.17 -16.86
C LEU A 139 11.48 3.09 -15.79
N PHE A 140 12.26 2.55 -14.86
CA PHE A 140 13.03 3.29 -13.85
C PHE A 140 14.50 3.44 -14.21
N ARG A 141 15.02 2.64 -15.16
CA ARG A 141 16.45 2.64 -15.48
C ARG A 141 16.89 4.00 -16.04
N PRO A 142 17.83 4.70 -15.37
CA PRO A 142 18.41 5.93 -15.90
C PRO A 142 19.38 5.61 -17.05
N SER A 143 19.63 6.61 -17.90
CA SER A 143 20.53 6.48 -19.06
C SER A 143 21.97 6.15 -18.69
N THR A 144 22.42 6.54 -17.49
CA THR A 144 23.77 6.29 -16.97
C THR A 144 23.93 4.95 -16.25
N GLY A 145 22.85 4.14 -16.17
CA GLY A 145 22.82 2.91 -15.38
C GLY A 145 22.68 3.17 -13.87
N CYS A 146 22.28 2.13 -13.14
CA CYS A 146 22.15 2.17 -11.68
C CYS A 146 22.36 0.78 -11.07
N PHE A 147 22.38 0.70 -9.74
CA PHE A 147 22.42 -0.58 -9.04
C PHE A 147 21.08 -1.29 -9.18
N GLU A 148 21.07 -2.51 -9.72
CA GLU A 148 19.84 -3.25 -9.98
C GLU A 148 19.26 -3.81 -8.66
N PRO A 149 18.05 -3.41 -8.24
CA PRO A 149 17.39 -3.94 -7.06
C PRO A 149 16.87 -5.36 -7.32
N PHE A 150 16.58 -6.09 -6.24
CA PHE A 150 15.82 -7.33 -6.35
C PHE A 150 14.36 -7.01 -6.67
N THR A 151 13.89 -7.41 -7.87
CA THR A 151 12.52 -7.16 -8.31
C THR A 151 11.56 -8.26 -7.86
N LEU A 152 10.44 -7.86 -7.26
CA LEU A 152 9.40 -8.75 -6.75
C LEU A 152 8.04 -8.34 -7.31
N TYR A 153 7.35 -9.28 -7.94
CA TYR A 153 6.02 -9.05 -8.51
C TYR A 153 4.92 -9.39 -7.49
N PHE A 154 3.99 -8.45 -7.30
CA PHE A 154 2.74 -8.67 -6.57
C PHE A 154 1.60 -8.88 -7.57
N PRO A 155 1.11 -10.13 -7.73
CA PRO A 155 0.07 -10.45 -8.69
C PRO A 155 -1.29 -9.88 -8.30
N ASP A 156 -2.15 -9.72 -9.30
CA ASP A 156 -3.53 -9.29 -9.09
C ASP A 156 -4.37 -10.38 -8.42
N TYR A 157 -5.37 -9.93 -7.67
CA TYR A 157 -6.31 -10.84 -7.04
C TYR A 157 -7.23 -11.50 -8.08
N SER A 158 -7.27 -12.83 -8.07
CA SER A 158 -8.29 -13.59 -8.80
C SER A 158 -9.68 -13.32 -8.20
N ILE A 159 -10.74 -13.60 -8.97
CA ILE A 159 -12.12 -13.49 -8.46
C ILE A 159 -12.33 -14.29 -7.16
N GLY A 160 -11.70 -15.47 -7.05
CA GLY A 160 -11.76 -16.29 -5.84
C GLY A 160 -11.00 -15.69 -4.65
N HIS A 161 -9.88 -15.00 -4.89
CA HIS A 161 -9.18 -14.25 -3.85
C HIS A 161 -10.01 -13.06 -3.37
N LEU A 162 -10.58 -12.27 -4.29
CA LEU A 162 -11.45 -11.15 -3.96
C LEU A 162 -12.66 -11.59 -3.14
N GLN A 163 -13.32 -12.69 -3.54
CA GLN A 163 -14.46 -13.23 -2.81
C GLN A 163 -14.07 -13.56 -1.36
N LYS A 164 -12.95 -14.28 -1.17
CA LYS A 164 -12.47 -14.64 0.16
C LYS A 164 -12.15 -13.40 1.00
N ILE A 165 -11.38 -12.46 0.47
CA ILE A 165 -10.96 -11.24 1.18
C ILE A 165 -12.17 -10.38 1.56
N LEU A 166 -13.09 -10.13 0.61
CA LEU A 166 -14.29 -9.33 0.88
C LEU A 166 -15.22 -10.02 1.87
N SER A 167 -15.39 -11.34 1.78
CA SER A 167 -16.28 -12.09 2.67
C SER A 167 -15.82 -12.14 4.14
N GLN A 168 -14.54 -11.88 4.42
CA GLN A 168 -14.01 -11.85 5.78
C GLN A 168 -14.55 -10.69 6.61
N ASN A 169 -14.87 -9.55 5.96
CA ASN A 169 -15.40 -8.36 6.62
C ASN A 169 -16.93 -8.40 6.72
N HIS A 170 -17.50 -9.53 7.12
CA HIS A 170 -18.95 -9.67 7.21
C HIS A 170 -19.50 -8.94 8.46
N PRO A 171 -20.71 -8.37 8.37
CA PRO A 171 -21.39 -7.82 9.54
C PRO A 171 -21.72 -8.95 10.54
N PRO A 172 -21.59 -8.69 11.86
CA PRO A 172 -21.82 -9.70 12.90
C PRO A 172 -23.29 -10.13 13.01
N GLU A 173 -24.20 -9.34 12.46
CA GLU A 173 -25.66 -9.55 12.47
C GLU A 173 -26.10 -10.71 11.57
N TYR A 174 -25.31 -11.06 10.55
CA TYR A 174 -25.69 -12.03 9.52
C TYR A 174 -24.68 -13.19 9.45
N SER A 175 -25.14 -14.33 8.93
CA SER A 175 -24.27 -15.48 8.71
C SER A 175 -23.19 -15.20 7.66
N ALA A 176 -21.99 -15.77 7.85
CA ALA A 176 -20.89 -15.64 6.89
C ALA A 176 -21.27 -16.18 5.50
N ASP A 177 -22.07 -17.25 5.45
CA ASP A 177 -22.56 -17.83 4.20
C ASP A 177 -23.51 -16.88 3.46
N PHE A 178 -24.37 -16.15 4.20
CA PHE A 178 -25.25 -15.14 3.62
C PHE A 178 -24.46 -13.99 2.99
N TYR A 179 -23.43 -13.49 3.69
CA TYR A 179 -22.57 -12.44 3.16
C TYR A 179 -21.69 -12.93 2.00
N ALA A 180 -21.17 -14.16 2.06
CA ALA A 180 -20.41 -14.76 0.97
C ALA A 180 -21.26 -14.93 -0.30
N ALA A 181 -22.53 -15.30 -0.17
CA ALA A 181 -23.47 -15.36 -1.28
C ALA A 181 -23.71 -13.97 -1.90
N TYR A 182 -23.86 -12.94 -1.05
CA TYR A 182 -23.97 -11.54 -1.49
C TYR A 182 -22.73 -11.09 -2.28
N ILE A 183 -21.53 -11.32 -1.75
CA ILE A 183 -20.27 -10.96 -2.43
C ILE A 183 -20.12 -11.70 -3.75
N ASN A 184 -20.54 -12.96 -3.84
CA ASN A 184 -20.52 -13.70 -5.10
C ASN A 184 -21.43 -13.06 -6.17
N ILE A 185 -22.62 -12.60 -5.77
CA ILE A 185 -23.54 -11.86 -6.65
C ILE A 185 -22.90 -10.54 -7.10
N LEU A 186 -22.32 -9.80 -6.16
CA LEU A 186 -21.67 -8.52 -6.44
C LEU A 186 -20.51 -8.69 -7.42
N LEU A 187 -19.61 -9.64 -7.17
CA LEU A 187 -18.50 -9.93 -8.07
C LEU A 187 -18.99 -10.40 -9.45
N GLY A 188 -20.08 -11.18 -9.51
CA GLY A 188 -20.68 -11.59 -10.78
C GLY A 188 -21.12 -10.41 -11.67
N VAL A 189 -21.49 -9.27 -11.09
CA VAL A 189 -21.88 -8.07 -11.84
C VAL A 189 -20.69 -7.13 -12.08
N PHE A 190 -19.90 -6.83 -11.04
CA PHE A 190 -18.90 -5.77 -11.09
C PHE A 190 -17.51 -6.23 -11.55
N TYR A 191 -17.16 -7.51 -11.45
CA TYR A 191 -15.79 -7.99 -11.71
C TYR A 191 -15.28 -7.71 -13.13
N MET A 192 -16.19 -7.63 -14.11
CA MET A 192 -15.85 -7.30 -15.49
C MET A 192 -15.49 -5.82 -15.69
N VAL A 193 -15.95 -4.94 -14.79
CA VAL A 193 -15.81 -3.47 -14.91
C VAL A 193 -14.83 -2.90 -13.87
N CYS A 194 -14.80 -3.47 -12.68
CA CYS A 194 -13.97 -3.03 -11.57
C CYS A 194 -13.30 -4.23 -10.89
N ARG A 195 -11.98 -4.20 -10.81
CA ARG A 195 -11.15 -5.19 -10.09
C ARG A 195 -10.47 -4.59 -8.86
N ASP A 196 -10.69 -3.31 -8.59
CA ASP A 196 -10.12 -2.65 -7.43
C ASP A 196 -10.81 -3.12 -6.16
N LEU A 197 -10.05 -3.76 -5.28
CA LEU A 197 -10.55 -4.28 -4.01
C LEU A 197 -11.21 -3.19 -3.15
N LYS A 198 -10.67 -1.96 -3.13
CA LYS A 198 -11.21 -0.86 -2.30
C LYS A 198 -12.56 -0.39 -2.83
N GLU A 199 -12.68 -0.23 -4.15
CA GLU A 199 -13.93 0.15 -4.79
C GLU A 199 -14.99 -0.95 -4.65
N LEU A 200 -14.61 -2.22 -4.84
CA LEU A 200 -15.51 -3.35 -4.61
C LEU A 200 -15.98 -3.43 -3.15
N GLN A 201 -15.10 -3.15 -2.17
CA GLN A 201 -15.47 -3.07 -0.76
C GLN A 201 -16.45 -1.93 -0.49
N HIS A 202 -16.23 -0.76 -1.09
CA HIS A 202 -17.14 0.38 -0.96
C HIS A 202 -18.52 0.07 -1.57
N LEU A 203 -18.56 -0.48 -2.78
CA LEU A 203 -19.80 -0.90 -3.45
C LEU A 203 -20.53 -1.99 -2.67
N ALA A 204 -19.80 -2.91 -2.03
CA ALA A 204 -20.36 -3.92 -1.15
C ALA A 204 -21.03 -3.29 0.08
N ALA A 205 -20.37 -2.35 0.74
CA ALA A 205 -20.95 -1.66 1.89
C ALA A 205 -22.21 -0.85 1.50
N LEU A 206 -22.18 -0.14 0.36
CA LEU A 206 -23.28 0.71 -0.09
C LEU A 206 -24.54 -0.10 -0.45
N ASN A 207 -24.37 -1.24 -1.14
CA ASN A 207 -25.48 -2.01 -1.65
C ASN A 207 -25.98 -3.10 -0.69
N PHE A 208 -25.26 -3.36 0.42
CA PHE A 208 -25.65 -4.40 1.37
C PHE A 208 -27.00 -4.13 2.04
N SER A 209 -27.31 -2.86 2.35
CA SER A 209 -28.58 -2.46 2.95
C SER A 209 -29.80 -2.85 2.10
N LYS A 210 -29.69 -2.72 0.77
CA LYS A 210 -30.74 -3.12 -0.18
C LYS A 210 -30.79 -4.62 -0.40
N TYR A 211 -29.70 -5.33 -0.13
CA TYR A 211 -29.65 -6.79 -0.20
C TYR A 211 -30.42 -7.43 0.94
N CYS A 212 -30.27 -6.91 2.17
CA CYS A 212 -30.92 -7.45 3.36
C CYS A 212 -32.36 -6.96 3.54
N GLU A 213 -32.81 -5.93 2.80
CA GLU A 213 -34.17 -5.36 2.91
C GLU A 213 -35.32 -6.40 2.87
N PRO A 214 -35.33 -7.41 1.95
CA PRO A 214 -36.37 -8.44 1.96
C PRO A 214 -36.31 -9.38 3.17
N VAL A 215 -35.13 -9.56 3.77
CA VAL A 215 -34.94 -10.37 4.99
C VAL A 215 -35.45 -9.61 6.20
N VAL A 216 -35.15 -8.32 6.30
CA VAL A 216 -35.64 -7.44 7.37
C VAL A 216 -37.17 -7.30 7.32
N ARG A 217 -37.77 -7.28 6.12
CA ARG A 217 -39.23 -7.25 5.94
C ARG A 217 -39.94 -8.59 6.18
N GLY A 218 -39.18 -9.69 6.36
CA GLY A 218 -39.74 -11.04 6.51
C GLY A 218 -40.33 -11.62 5.22
N GLU A 219 -40.02 -11.04 4.05
CA GLU A 219 -40.49 -11.50 2.74
C GLU A 219 -39.64 -12.67 2.19
N ALA A 220 -38.39 -12.80 2.67
CA ALA A 220 -37.45 -13.85 2.29
C ALA A 220 -36.59 -14.29 3.50
N ASN A 221 -36.19 -15.56 3.50
CA ASN A 221 -35.19 -16.05 4.47
C ASN A 221 -33.77 -15.85 3.94
N GLU A 222 -32.76 -15.90 4.81
CA GLU A 222 -31.34 -15.86 4.41
C GLU A 222 -30.96 -16.94 3.38
N ARG A 223 -31.67 -18.06 3.38
CA ARG A 223 -31.45 -19.20 2.47
C ARG A 223 -32.07 -18.99 1.08
N ASP A 224 -32.93 -17.99 0.89
CA ASP A 224 -33.63 -17.74 -0.37
C ASP A 224 -32.77 -16.94 -1.36
N THR A 225 -31.57 -17.44 -1.65
CA THR A 225 -30.55 -16.79 -2.49
C THR A 225 -31.08 -16.32 -3.85
N ARG A 226 -31.96 -17.10 -4.49
CA ARG A 226 -32.57 -16.75 -5.79
C ARG A 226 -33.51 -15.55 -5.71
N LYS A 227 -34.28 -15.41 -4.63
CA LYS A 227 -35.20 -14.27 -4.46
C LYS A 227 -34.40 -13.00 -4.19
N LEU A 228 -33.40 -13.09 -3.32
CA LEU A 228 -32.51 -11.98 -2.99
C LEU A 228 -31.71 -11.50 -4.20
N TRP A 229 -31.21 -12.44 -5.01
CA TRP A 229 -30.54 -12.14 -6.28
C TRP A 229 -31.45 -11.36 -7.23
N LYS A 230 -32.68 -11.83 -7.48
CA LYS A 230 -33.63 -11.14 -8.37
C LYS A 230 -34.00 -9.73 -7.88
N ASN A 231 -34.03 -9.52 -6.57
CA ASN A 231 -34.31 -8.20 -5.99
C ASN A 231 -33.17 -7.21 -6.26
N ILE A 232 -31.92 -7.64 -6.03
CA ILE A 232 -30.78 -6.72 -6.07
C ILE A 232 -30.13 -6.60 -7.45
N GLU A 233 -30.20 -7.62 -8.31
CA GLU A 233 -29.58 -7.63 -9.63
C GLU A 233 -29.88 -6.38 -10.48
N PRO A 234 -31.15 -5.93 -10.66
CA PRO A 234 -31.43 -4.73 -11.45
C PRO A 234 -30.84 -3.47 -10.80
N HIS A 235 -30.80 -3.42 -9.47
CA HIS A 235 -30.20 -2.31 -8.74
C HIS A 235 -28.67 -2.26 -8.95
N LEU A 236 -27.99 -3.40 -8.89
CA LEU A 236 -26.54 -3.46 -9.14
C LEU A 236 -26.20 -3.12 -10.58
N LYS A 237 -27.00 -3.55 -11.56
CA LYS A 237 -26.78 -3.16 -12.97
C LYS A 237 -26.97 -1.65 -13.18
N LYS A 238 -27.91 -1.02 -12.49
CA LYS A 238 -28.08 0.44 -12.50
C LYS A 238 -26.88 1.12 -11.84
N ALA A 239 -26.47 0.65 -10.66
CA ALA A 239 -25.30 1.16 -9.95
C ALA A 239 -24.01 0.98 -10.79
N MET A 240 -23.88 -0.09 -11.56
CA MET A 240 -22.77 -0.36 -12.50
C MET A 240 -22.58 0.77 -13.52
N GLN A 241 -23.69 1.33 -14.02
CA GLN A 241 -23.66 2.42 -15.00
C GLN A 241 -23.23 3.76 -14.37
N THR A 242 -23.36 3.88 -13.04
CA THR A 242 -23.04 5.10 -12.30
C THR A 242 -21.79 4.96 -11.41
N VAL A 243 -21.07 3.82 -11.39
CA VAL A 243 -19.96 3.57 -10.43
C VAL A 243 -18.90 4.66 -10.43
N TYR A 244 -18.55 5.19 -11.60
CA TYR A 244 -17.53 6.24 -11.74
C TYR A 244 -18.10 7.66 -11.69
N LEU A 245 -19.42 7.78 -11.82
CA LEU A 245 -20.15 9.00 -11.49
C LEU A 245 -20.36 8.92 -9.99
N ARG A 246 -19.42 9.46 -9.20
CA ARG A 246 -19.67 9.70 -7.77
C ARG A 246 -20.81 10.71 -7.66
N GLU A 247 -22.04 10.27 -7.91
CA GLU A 247 -23.26 11.00 -7.62
C GLU A 247 -23.30 11.06 -6.11
N ILE A 248 -22.85 12.21 -5.62
CA ILE A 248 -22.96 12.71 -4.27
C ILE A 248 -24.39 12.39 -3.83
N SER A 249 -24.53 11.37 -2.98
CA SER A 249 -25.78 11.11 -2.26
C SER A 249 -26.02 12.20 -1.24
#